data_AF-L0M0V7-F1
#
_entry.id   AF-L0M0V7-F1
#
_cell.length_a   1.000
_cell.length_b   1.000
_cell.length_c   1.000
_cell.angle_alpha   90.00
_cell.angle_beta   90.00
_cell.angle_gamma   90.00
#
_symmetry.space_group_name_H-M   'P 1'
#
loop_
_entity.id
_entity.type
_entity.pdbx_description
1 polymer ?
#
loop_
_entity_poly.entity_id
_entity_poly.type
_entity_poly.pdbx_seq_one_letter_code
_entity_poly.pdbx_strand_id
1 'polypeptide(L)'
;MESKSRAVLVLLLPLLLGMRDPFIPPDDPCRIAQLSRWQYAGSVDGGQRQIAFLRDEKGKWRRIQREDVLMSGWRITEITTQSLTMETGEACEPSQWRIIKGEIEHDKKDKPAGAVTAAAAGRQ
;
A
#
# COMPACT_ATOMS: atom_id res chain seq x y z
N MET A 1 -40.77 28.36 -13.98
CA MET A 1 -39.32 28.57 -13.78
C MET A 1 -38.70 27.51 -12.85
N GLU A 2 -39.47 26.95 -11.90
CA GLU A 2 -39.09 25.86 -10.97
C GLU A 2 -38.48 24.59 -11.59
N SER A 3 -39.04 24.08 -12.70
CA SER A 3 -38.60 22.80 -13.30
C SER A 3 -37.18 22.85 -13.88
N LYS A 4 -36.78 23.99 -14.46
CA LYS A 4 -35.43 24.16 -15.03
C LYS A 4 -34.37 24.21 -13.93
N SER A 5 -34.64 24.91 -12.83
CA SER A 5 -33.72 24.95 -11.68
C SER A 5 -33.59 23.59 -10.99
N ARG A 6 -34.68 22.82 -10.88
CA ARG A 6 -34.63 21.45 -10.37
C ARG A 6 -33.83 20.50 -11.27
N ALA A 7 -33.98 20.62 -12.59
CA ALA A 7 -33.21 19.82 -13.54
C ALA A 7 -31.70 20.14 -13.49
N VAL A 8 -31.34 21.42 -13.37
CA VAL A 8 -29.94 21.84 -13.19
C VAL A 8 -29.35 21.31 -11.88
N LEU A 9 -30.13 21.32 -10.79
CA LEU A 9 -29.67 20.79 -9.49
C LEU A 9 -29.39 19.28 -9.55
N VAL A 10 -30.24 18.50 -10.21
CA VAL A 10 -30.06 17.05 -10.39
C VAL A 10 -28.81 16.75 -11.23
N LEU A 11 -28.55 17.56 -12.26
CA LEU A 11 -27.41 17.36 -13.17
C LEU A 11 -26.06 17.74 -12.53
N LEU A 12 -26.06 18.69 -11.59
CA LEU A 12 -24.87 19.10 -10.83
C LEU A 12 -24.59 18.21 -9.62
N LEU A 13 -25.59 17.46 -9.14
CA LEU A 13 -25.48 16.57 -7.98
C LEU A 13 -24.34 15.54 -8.08
N PRO A 14 -24.11 14.81 -9.19
CA PRO A 14 -23.00 13.85 -9.27
C PRO A 14 -21.61 14.52 -9.26
N LEU A 15 -21.50 15.74 -9.77
CA LEU A 15 -20.26 16.53 -9.71
C LEU A 15 -19.98 17.00 -8.27
N LEU A 16 -21.03 17.32 -7.50
CA LEU A 16 -20.94 17.71 -6.09
C LEU A 16 -20.70 16.50 -5.16
N LEU A 17 -21.26 15.34 -5.50
CA LEU A 17 -21.09 14.08 -4.77
C LEU A 17 -19.70 13.47 -4.98
N GLY A 18 -18.93 13.97 -5.97
CA GLY A 18 -17.55 13.56 -6.18
C GLY A 18 -17.41 12.05 -6.23
N MET A 19 -18.24 11.38 -7.05
CA MET A 19 -18.19 9.93 -7.21
C MET A 19 -16.78 9.57 -7.72
N ARG A 20 -15.90 9.19 -6.79
CA ARG A 20 -14.58 8.71 -7.15
C ARG A 20 -14.75 7.47 -7.99
N ASP A 21 -13.96 7.36 -9.03
CA ASP A 21 -13.85 6.12 -9.79
C ASP A 21 -13.41 5.02 -8.81
N PRO A 22 -14.27 4.02 -8.53
CA PRO A 22 -13.94 2.97 -7.57
C PRO A 22 -12.81 2.06 -8.05
N PHE A 23 -12.36 2.17 -9.31
CA PHE A 23 -11.24 1.43 -9.86
C PHE A 23 -9.90 2.18 -9.76
N ILE A 24 -9.91 3.47 -9.43
CA ILE A 24 -8.67 4.24 -9.22
C ILE A 24 -8.24 4.07 -7.76
N PRO A 25 -7.04 3.49 -7.51
CA PRO A 25 -6.53 3.36 -6.17
C PRO A 25 -6.33 4.75 -5.55
N PRO A 26 -6.57 4.90 -4.24
CA PRO A 26 -6.26 6.15 -3.55
C PRO A 26 -4.76 6.46 -3.68
N ASP A 27 -4.43 7.75 -3.64
CA ASP A 27 -3.04 8.18 -3.58
C ASP A 27 -2.34 7.50 -2.39
N ASP A 28 -1.16 6.94 -2.67
CA ASP A 28 -0.31 6.28 -1.67
C ASP A 28 0.87 7.21 -1.32
N PRO A 29 0.67 8.14 -0.37
CA PRO A 29 1.73 9.07 0.05
C PRO A 29 2.89 8.31 0.71
N CYS A 30 2.57 7.20 1.37
CA CYS A 30 3.51 6.37 2.11
C CYS A 30 4.27 5.40 1.21
N ARG A 31 3.88 5.27 -0.07
CA ARG A 31 4.47 4.38 -1.08
C ARG A 31 4.51 2.90 -0.66
N ILE A 32 3.62 2.50 0.26
CA ILE A 32 3.53 1.13 0.78
C ILE A 32 3.25 0.12 -0.34
N ALA A 33 2.42 0.50 -1.32
CA ALA A 33 2.08 -0.36 -2.45
C ALA A 33 3.27 -0.63 -3.40
N GLN A 34 4.28 0.25 -3.40
CA GLN A 34 5.55 -0.01 -4.09
C GLN A 34 6.45 -0.89 -3.23
N LEU A 35 6.53 -0.61 -1.93
CA LEU A 35 7.35 -1.34 -0.98
C LEU A 35 6.99 -2.83 -0.88
N SER A 36 5.70 -3.17 -0.98
CA SER A 36 5.23 -4.56 -0.97
C SER A 36 5.73 -5.41 -2.13
N ARG A 37 6.23 -4.77 -3.21
CA ARG A 37 6.77 -5.48 -4.39
C ARG A 37 8.27 -5.70 -4.32
N TRP A 38 8.93 -5.19 -3.28
CA TRP A 38 10.36 -5.30 -3.13
C TRP A 38 10.74 -6.67 -2.57
N GLN A 39 11.88 -7.19 -2.99
CA GLN A 39 12.33 -8.52 -2.63
C GLN A 39 13.67 -8.46 -1.90
N TYR A 40 13.67 -8.99 -0.69
CA TYR A 40 14.90 -9.14 0.10
C TYR A 40 15.64 -10.41 -0.29
N ALA A 41 16.86 -10.29 -0.82
CA ALA A 41 17.68 -11.44 -1.22
C ALA A 41 18.58 -11.98 -0.10
N GLY A 42 18.79 -11.18 0.95
CA GLY A 42 19.64 -11.51 2.08
C GLY A 42 20.71 -10.44 2.34
N SER A 43 21.56 -10.71 3.32
CA SER A 43 22.66 -9.84 3.72
C SER A 43 24.00 -10.57 3.73
N VAL A 44 25.07 -9.81 3.55
CA VAL A 44 26.44 -10.26 3.77
C VAL A 44 27.02 -9.46 4.93
N ASP A 45 27.61 -10.16 5.88
CA ASP A 45 28.35 -9.54 6.98
C ASP A 45 29.82 -9.35 6.57
N GLY A 46 30.26 -8.09 6.49
CA GLY A 46 31.65 -7.72 6.22
C GLY A 46 32.47 -7.49 7.49
N GLY A 47 31.99 -7.92 8.66
CA GLY A 47 32.61 -7.73 9.96
C GLY A 47 32.33 -6.35 10.55
N GLN A 48 32.69 -5.28 9.84
CA GLN A 48 32.42 -3.90 10.30
C GLN A 48 31.03 -3.40 9.91
N ARG A 49 30.45 -3.94 8.84
CA ARG A 49 29.17 -3.49 8.28
C ARG A 49 28.41 -4.67 7.69
N GLN A 50 27.12 -4.71 7.96
CA GLN A 50 26.19 -5.65 7.33
C GLN A 50 25.55 -4.97 6.12
N ILE A 51 25.69 -5.58 4.94
CA ILE A 51 25.16 -5.07 3.68
C ILE A 51 24.00 -5.98 3.25
N ALA A 52 22.81 -5.41 3.14
CA ALA A 52 21.63 -6.09 2.58
C ALA A 52 21.48 -5.85 1.08
N PHE A 53 20.95 -6.85 0.39
CA PHE A 53 20.62 -6.80 -1.03
C PHE A 53 19.12 -6.81 -1.22
N LEU A 54 18.63 -5.78 -1.88
CA LEU A 54 17.21 -5.53 -2.08
C LEU A 54 16.95 -5.32 -3.56
N ARG A 55 15.92 -5.96 -4.09
CA ARG A 55 15.47 -5.80 -5.47
C ARG A 55 14.19 -4.99 -5.47
N ASP A 56 14.18 -3.91 -6.25
CA ASP A 56 13.00 -3.04 -6.36
C ASP A 56 11.94 -3.58 -7.32
N GLU A 57 10.81 -2.88 -7.44
CA GLU A 57 9.72 -3.32 -8.33
C GLU A 57 10.09 -3.36 -9.81
N LYS A 58 11.16 -2.67 -10.22
CA LYS A 58 11.69 -2.66 -11.59
C LYS A 58 12.76 -3.73 -11.79
N GLY A 59 13.03 -4.54 -10.77
CA GLY A 59 14.04 -5.58 -10.80
C GLY A 59 15.47 -5.08 -10.62
N LYS A 60 15.68 -3.81 -10.27
CA LYS A 60 17.00 -3.21 -10.05
C LYS A 60 17.51 -3.59 -8.65
N TRP A 61 18.77 -4.00 -8.61
CA TRP A 61 19.47 -4.32 -7.38
C TRP A 61 19.95 -3.06 -6.66
N ARG A 62 19.73 -3.03 -5.36
CA ARG A 62 20.28 -2.04 -4.42
C ARG A 62 21.02 -2.75 -3.29
N ARG A 63 22.12 -2.14 -2.87
CA ARG A 63 22.87 -2.49 -1.67
C ARG A 63 22.53 -1.45 -0.61
N ILE A 64 22.14 -1.90 0.57
CA ILE A 64 21.69 -1.05 1.66
C ILE A 64 22.35 -1.46 2.97
N GLN A 65 22.44 -0.53 3.91
CA GLN A 65 22.98 -0.71 5.25
C GLN A 65 21.99 -0.22 6.29
N ARG A 66 22.27 -0.51 7.57
CA ARG A 66 21.50 0.05 8.68
C ARG A 66 21.58 1.57 8.64
N GLU A 67 20.48 2.24 8.98
CA GLU A 67 20.29 3.70 8.93
C GLU A 67 20.21 4.32 7.53
N ASP A 68 20.34 3.53 6.45
CA ASP A 68 20.09 4.05 5.10
C ASP A 68 18.64 4.51 4.96
N VAL A 69 18.46 5.64 4.25
CA VAL A 69 17.16 6.22 3.96
C VAL A 69 16.81 5.96 2.50
N LEU A 70 15.64 5.36 2.27
CA LEU A 70 15.14 4.96 0.96
C LEU A 70 13.97 5.83 0.52
N MET A 71 13.99 6.23 -0.75
CA MET A 71 12.89 6.89 -1.48
C MET A 71 12.09 7.90 -0.65
N SER A 72 11.00 7.44 -0.04
CA SER A 72 9.98 8.18 0.69
C SER A 72 10.38 8.57 2.11
N GLY A 73 11.66 8.44 2.47
CA GLY A 73 12.15 8.69 3.83
C GLY A 73 12.17 7.45 4.72
N TRP A 74 12.00 6.25 4.16
CA TRP A 74 12.00 5.02 4.93
C TRP A 74 13.39 4.69 5.45
N ARG A 75 13.53 4.42 6.75
CA ARG A 75 14.82 4.15 7.36
C ARG A 75 15.00 2.68 7.67
N ILE A 76 16.12 2.10 7.25
CA ILE A 76 16.46 0.72 7.60
C ILE A 76 16.86 0.65 9.06
N THR A 77 16.09 -0.06 9.88
CA THR A 77 16.35 -0.21 11.32
C THR A 77 17.05 -1.53 11.64
N GLU A 78 16.69 -2.60 10.94
CA GLU A 78 17.19 -3.93 11.23
C GLU A 78 17.49 -4.69 9.93
N ILE A 79 18.66 -5.32 9.88
CA ILE A 79 19.04 -6.24 8.81
C ILE A 79 19.40 -7.56 9.47
N THR A 80 18.74 -8.64 9.07
CA THR A 80 19.08 -10.01 9.49
C THR A 80 19.29 -10.90 8.27
N THR A 81 19.83 -12.09 8.45
CA THR A 81 20.02 -13.05 7.34
C THR A 81 18.71 -13.41 6.63
N GLN A 82 17.58 -13.37 7.34
CA GLN A 82 16.27 -13.82 6.86
C GLN A 82 15.27 -12.69 6.65
N SER A 83 15.45 -11.53 7.26
CA SER A 83 14.51 -10.42 7.20
C SER A 83 15.20 -9.06 7.14
N LEU A 84 14.47 -8.08 6.61
CA LEU A 84 14.82 -6.68 6.60
C LEU A 84 13.67 -5.89 7.24
N THR A 85 13.93 -5.08 8.26
CA THR A 85 12.94 -4.21 8.89
C THR A 85 13.29 -2.74 8.59
N MET A 86 12.27 -1.94 8.31
CA MET A 86 12.38 -0.50 8.08
C MET A 86 11.20 0.26 8.68
N GLU A 87 11.43 1.54 8.99
CA GLU A 87 10.38 2.47 9.44
C GLU A 87 9.82 3.23 8.24
N THR A 88 8.49 3.31 8.17
CA THR A 88 7.72 3.83 7.02
C THR A 88 7.34 5.31 7.13
N GLY A 89 7.71 5.96 8.25
CA GLY A 89 7.50 7.39 8.53
C GLY A 89 6.37 7.66 9.54
N GLU A 90 6.40 8.83 10.20
CA GLU A 90 5.52 9.17 11.34
C GLU A 90 4.01 9.19 11.01
N ALA A 91 3.64 9.46 9.75
CA ALA A 91 2.25 9.57 9.30
C ALA A 91 1.77 8.33 8.51
N CYS A 92 2.55 7.25 8.52
CA CYS A 92 2.31 6.07 7.68
C CYS A 92 1.98 4.84 8.52
N GLU A 93 0.91 4.14 8.13
CA GLU A 93 0.53 2.85 8.70
C GLU A 93 0.80 1.71 7.70
N PRO A 94 1.41 0.58 8.14
CA PRO A 94 2.02 0.38 9.46
C PRO A 94 3.25 1.28 9.64
N SER A 95 3.67 1.55 10.88
CA SER A 95 4.86 2.37 11.20
C SER A 95 6.19 1.65 10.98
N GLN A 96 6.14 0.32 10.93
CA GLN A 96 7.25 -0.55 10.60
C GLN A 96 6.84 -1.52 9.51
N TRP A 97 7.75 -1.73 8.56
CA TRP A 97 7.61 -2.67 7.48
C TRP A 97 8.71 -3.72 7.55
N ARG A 98 8.33 -4.99 7.44
CA ARG A 98 9.27 -6.12 7.48
C ARG A 98 9.13 -6.95 6.21
N ILE A 99 10.26 -7.21 5.56
CA ILE A 99 10.34 -8.06 4.36
C ILE A 99 11.08 -9.34 4.74
N ILE A 100 10.46 -10.49 4.49
CA ILE A 100 11.06 -11.80 4.73
C ILE A 100 11.65 -12.33 3.42
N LYS A 101 12.85 -12.89 3.50
CA LYS A 101 13.54 -13.46 2.35
C LYS A 101 12.75 -14.61 1.75
N GLY A 102 12.41 -14.50 0.47
CA GLY A 102 11.68 -15.53 -0.28
C GLY A 102 10.16 -15.44 -0.16
N GLU A 103 9.63 -14.54 0.66
CA GLU A 103 8.20 -14.26 0.71
C GLU A 103 7.88 -13.14 -0.28
N ILE A 104 7.16 -13.49 -1.35
CA ILE A 104 6.44 -12.53 -2.18
C ILE A 104 4.99 -12.77 -1.79
N GLU A 105 4.42 -11.89 -0.97
CA GLU A 105 3.02 -12.01 -0.56
C GLU A 105 2.13 -11.91 -1.81
N HIS A 106 1.75 -13.06 -2.35
CA HIS A 106 0.74 -13.19 -3.39
C HIS A 106 -0.62 -13.24 -2.70
N ASP A 107 -1.17 -12.06 -2.44
CA ASP A 107 -2.45 -11.85 -1.75
C ASP A 107 -3.60 -12.45 -2.60
N LYS A 108 -3.83 -13.77 -2.50
CA LYS A 108 -5.07 -14.42 -2.93
C LYS A 108 -6.14 -14.12 -1.88
N LYS A 109 -6.69 -12.91 -1.91
CA LYS A 109 -7.91 -12.58 -1.17
C LYS A 109 -9.13 -13.11 -1.91
N ASP A 110 -9.42 -14.39 -1.72
CA ASP A 110 -10.78 -14.91 -1.93
C ASP A 110 -11.65 -14.44 -0.75
N LYS A 111 -12.28 -13.26 -0.88
CA LYS A 111 -13.46 -12.93 -0.07
C LYS A 111 -14.69 -13.40 -0.84
N PRO A 112 -15.50 -14.36 -0.35
CA PRO A 112 -16.83 -14.51 -0.90
C PRO A 112 -17.59 -13.22 -0.58
N ALA A 113 -18.10 -12.55 -1.62
CA ALA A 113 -19.05 -11.47 -1.45
C ALA A 113 -20.20 -11.99 -0.60
N GLY A 114 -20.37 -11.43 0.60
CA GLY A 114 -21.48 -11.75 1.48
C GLY A 114 -22.77 -11.60 0.69
N ALA A 115 -23.56 -12.67 0.65
CA ALA A 115 -24.89 -12.68 0.09
C ALA A 115 -25.68 -11.54 0.76
N VAL A 116 -26.04 -10.53 -0.02
CA VAL A 116 -27.01 -9.53 0.40
C VAL A 116 -28.35 -10.25 0.41
N THR A 117 -28.75 -10.76 1.57
CA THR A 117 -30.14 -11.11 1.84
C THR A 117 -30.96 -9.84 1.70
N ALA A 118 -31.72 -9.74 0.60
CA ALA A 118 -32.79 -8.77 0.46
C ALA A 118 -33.88 -9.10 1.48
N ALA A 119 -33.76 -8.56 2.69
CA ALA A 119 -34.83 -8.50 3.66
C ALA A 119 -35.32 -7.05 3.74
N ALA A 120 -36.28 -6.70 2.89
CA ALA A 120 -37.16 -5.57 3.11
C ALA A 120 -38.58 -6.09 3.28
N ALA A 121 -38.96 -6.30 4.54
CA ALA A 121 -40.34 -6.46 4.94
C ALA A 121 -41.03 -5.08 4.97
N GLY A 122 -42.22 -4.97 4.40
CA GLY A 122 -43.10 -3.81 4.53
C GLY A 122 -44.55 -4.25 4.39
N ARG A 123 -45.28 -4.27 5.51
CA ARG A 123 -46.73 -4.51 5.60
C ARG A 123 -47.52 -3.27 5.17
N GLN A 124 -48.54 -3.44 4.35
CA GLN A 124 -49.92 -3.00 4.54
C GLN A 124 -50.80 -3.60 3.46
#